data_AF-F0GI91-F1
#
_entry.id   AF-F0GI91-F1
#
_cell.length_a   1.000
_cell.length_b   1.000
_cell.length_c   1.000
_cell.angle_alpha   90.00
_cell.angle_beta   90.00
_cell.angle_gamma   90.00
#
_symmetry.space_group_name_H-M   'P 1'
#
loop_
_entity.id
_entity.type
_entity.pdbx_description
1 polymer ?
#
loop_
_entity_poly.entity_id
_entity_poly.type
_entity_poly.pdbx_seq_one_letter_code
_entity_poly.pdbx_strand_id
1 'polypeptide(L)'
;METTLDPVRATPRVFAHPGELAAAVGETLGASAWLAIDQLRIDGFADATGDHQWVHVDPVRAKDGPFGACIAHGYLTLALVNHFLPQIVRIDGARLGLNYGCDRIRFPAPVKVGARVRGV
;
A
#
# COMPACT_ATOMS: atom_id res chain seq x y z
N MET A 1 16.71 14.31 19.69
CA MET A 1 15.27 14.61 19.62
C MET A 1 14.58 13.28 19.38
N GLU A 2 13.89 12.82 20.39
CA GLU A 2 13.40 11.46 20.59
C GLU A 2 12.31 11.13 19.57
N THR A 3 12.62 10.33 18.55
CA THR A 3 11.61 9.76 17.65
C THR A 3 10.88 8.66 18.39
N THR A 4 9.70 8.98 18.92
CA THR A 4 8.73 7.99 19.41
C THR A 4 8.54 6.93 18.32
N LEU A 5 9.06 5.72 18.56
CA LEU A 5 8.72 4.54 17.78
C LEU A 5 7.20 4.35 17.91
N ASP A 6 6.49 4.47 16.79
CA ASP A 6 5.04 4.30 16.70
C ASP A 6 4.67 2.88 17.20
N PRO A 7 4.09 2.72 18.41
CA PRO A 7 4.23 1.50 19.20
C PRO A 7 3.22 0.40 18.87
N VAL A 8 2.60 0.40 17.68
CA VAL A 8 1.55 -0.58 17.36
C VAL A 8 1.84 -1.26 16.03
N ARG A 9 2.67 -2.30 16.06
CA ARG A 9 2.41 -3.47 15.22
C ARG A 9 1.12 -4.08 15.75
N ALA A 10 -0.02 -3.67 15.21
CA ALA A 10 -1.27 -4.34 15.51
C ALA A 10 -1.12 -5.78 15.00
N THR A 11 -1.22 -6.75 15.92
CA THR A 11 -1.37 -8.15 15.51
C THR A 11 -2.61 -8.23 14.63
N PRO A 12 -2.57 -8.90 13.46
CA PRO A 12 -3.72 -8.99 12.58
C PRO A 12 -4.90 -9.61 13.34
N ARG A 13 -6.10 -9.08 13.12
CA ARG A 13 -7.32 -9.70 13.63
C ARG A 13 -7.49 -11.07 12.96
N VAL A 14 -7.64 -12.09 13.79
CA VAL A 14 -7.77 -13.47 13.32
C VAL A 14 -9.24 -13.85 13.24
N PHE A 15 -9.65 -14.37 12.09
CA PHE A 15 -10.91 -15.06 11.89
C PHE A 15 -10.61 -16.54 11.68
N ALA A 16 -11.27 -17.42 12.43
CA ALA A 16 -11.03 -18.85 12.34
C ALA A 16 -11.58 -19.41 11.02
N HIS A 17 -12.68 -18.85 10.53
CA HIS A 17 -13.35 -19.28 9.31
C HIS A 17 -13.82 -18.09 8.45
N PRO A 18 -13.77 -18.16 7.10
CA PRO A 18 -14.22 -17.08 6.23
C PRO A 18 -15.64 -16.58 6.52
N GLY A 19 -16.54 -17.46 6.97
CA GLY A 19 -17.92 -17.12 7.33
C GLY A 19 -18.05 -16.09 8.48
N GLU A 20 -17.02 -15.94 9.31
CA GLU A 20 -17.03 -14.96 10.41
C GLU A 20 -16.85 -13.52 9.94
N LEU A 21 -16.33 -13.32 8.72
CA LEU A 21 -16.10 -11.99 8.16
C LEU A 21 -17.40 -11.19 7.99
N ALA A 22 -18.52 -11.88 7.72
CA ALA A 22 -19.82 -11.24 7.55
C ALA A 22 -20.28 -10.50 8.82
N ALA A 23 -19.89 -10.99 10.00
CA ALA A 23 -20.22 -10.35 11.27
C ALA A 23 -19.40 -9.07 11.52
N ALA A 24 -18.25 -8.92 10.84
CA ALA A 24 -17.36 -7.77 10.99
C ALA A 24 -17.62 -6.62 9.98
N VAL A 25 -18.72 -6.72 9.20
CA VAL A 25 -19.09 -5.67 8.24
C VAL A 25 -19.35 -4.36 8.96
N GLY A 26 -18.69 -3.29 8.50
CA GLY A 26 -18.78 -1.96 9.08
C GLY A 26 -17.78 -1.68 10.20
N GLU A 27 -17.02 -2.68 10.66
CA GLU A 27 -15.97 -2.49 11.66
C GLU A 27 -14.65 -2.02 11.05
N THR A 28 -13.90 -1.23 11.81
CA THR A 28 -12.48 -0.94 11.50
C THR A 28 -11.62 -2.09 12.03
N LEU A 29 -10.88 -2.76 11.14
CA LEU A 29 -10.14 -3.99 11.47
C LEU A 29 -8.70 -3.74 11.94
N GLY A 30 -8.24 -2.49 11.89
CA GLY A 30 -6.90 -2.08 12.31
C GLY A 30 -6.16 -1.39 11.19
N ALA A 31 -4.83 -1.39 11.27
CA ALA A 31 -3.99 -0.79 10.25
C ALA A 31 -2.65 -1.53 10.13
N SER A 32 -2.05 -1.48 8.95
CA SER A 32 -0.73 -2.08 8.73
C SER A 32 0.37 -1.25 9.38
N ALA A 33 1.58 -1.83 9.44
CA ALA A 33 2.77 -1.02 9.68
C ALA A 33 2.97 -0.01 8.54
N TRP A 34 3.69 1.08 8.84
CA TRP A 34 4.13 2.02 7.82
C TRP A 34 5.13 1.36 6.87
N LEU A 35 4.92 1.54 5.58
CA LEU A 35 5.84 1.14 4.51
C LEU A 35 6.46 2.39 3.88
N ALA A 36 7.79 2.46 3.84
CA ALA A 36 8.50 3.47 3.07
C ALA A 36 8.41 3.16 1.57
N ILE A 37 8.16 4.19 0.77
CA ILE A 37 8.13 4.12 -0.68
C ILE A 37 9.43 4.70 -1.22
N ASP A 38 10.40 3.83 -1.48
CA ASP A 38 11.68 4.19 -2.05
C ASP A 38 11.67 4.14 -3.59
N GLN A 39 12.74 4.67 -4.19
CA GLN A 39 12.88 4.71 -5.65
C GLN A 39 12.98 3.30 -6.23
N LEU A 40 13.66 2.37 -5.53
CA LEU A 40 13.82 0.98 -5.97
C LEU A 40 12.46 0.29 -6.19
N ARG A 41 11.50 0.49 -5.29
CA ARG A 41 10.15 -0.06 -5.45
C ARG A 41 9.40 0.58 -6.63
N ILE A 42 9.58 1.87 -6.84
CA ILE A 42 8.95 2.60 -7.97
C ILE A 42 9.53 2.09 -9.29
N ASP A 43 10.85 1.99 -9.39
CA ASP A 43 11.55 1.49 -10.57
C ASP A 43 11.18 0.03 -10.86
N GLY A 44 11.17 -0.83 -9.83
CA GLY A 44 10.77 -2.23 -10.00
C GLY A 44 9.31 -2.41 -10.46
N PHE A 45 8.42 -1.48 -10.10
CA PHE A 45 7.05 -1.48 -10.63
C PHE A 45 7.01 -1.00 -12.08
N ALA A 46 7.83 0.00 -12.45
CA ALA A 46 7.99 0.41 -13.84
C ALA A 46 8.52 -0.75 -14.70
N ASP A 47 9.55 -1.47 -14.24
CA ASP A 47 10.09 -2.65 -14.93
C ASP A 47 9.04 -3.74 -15.13
N ALA A 48 8.25 -4.01 -14.08
CA ALA A 48 7.21 -5.05 -14.13
C ALA A 48 6.03 -4.72 -15.04
N THR A 49 5.75 -3.43 -15.26
CA THR A 49 4.54 -2.98 -15.99
C THR A 49 4.83 -2.31 -17.33
N GLY A 50 6.08 -1.94 -17.59
CA GLY A 50 6.49 -1.14 -18.73
C GLY A 50 6.26 0.36 -18.58
N ASP A 51 5.63 0.84 -17.50
CA ASP A 51 5.36 2.27 -17.29
C ASP A 51 6.59 3.01 -16.73
N HIS A 52 7.45 3.44 -17.65
CA HIS A 52 8.65 4.22 -17.37
C HIS A 52 8.43 5.73 -17.58
N GLN A 53 7.22 6.24 -17.35
CA GLN A 53 6.98 7.67 -17.44
C GLN A 53 7.93 8.42 -16.49
N TRP A 54 8.60 9.46 -16.98
CA TRP A 54 9.68 10.17 -16.29
C TRP A 54 9.35 10.66 -14.88
N VAL A 55 8.07 10.96 -14.59
CA VAL A 55 7.62 11.37 -13.25
C VAL A 55 7.80 10.27 -12.19
N HIS A 56 8.00 9.02 -12.61
CA HIS A 56 8.22 7.87 -11.75
C HIS A 56 9.72 7.53 -11.63
N VAL A 57 10.47 7.57 -12.73
CA VAL A 57 11.78 6.90 -12.84
C VAL A 57 12.97 7.83 -13.14
N ASP A 58 12.75 9.12 -13.37
CA ASP A 58 13.82 10.09 -13.66
C ASP A 58 13.91 11.16 -12.56
N PRO A 59 14.75 10.96 -11.52
CA PRO A 59 14.87 11.91 -10.42
C PRO A 59 15.38 13.29 -10.84
N VAL A 60 16.22 13.36 -11.89
CA VAL A 60 16.78 14.62 -12.36
C VAL A 60 15.68 15.46 -13.00
N ARG A 61 14.90 14.86 -13.90
CA ARG A 61 13.79 15.55 -14.55
C ARG A 61 12.60 15.79 -13.60
N ALA A 62 12.32 14.85 -12.70
CA ALA A 62 11.21 14.94 -11.75
C ALA A 62 11.41 16.06 -10.72
N LYS A 63 12.66 16.38 -10.36
CA LYS A 63 13.02 17.48 -9.45
C LYS A 63 12.45 18.83 -9.92
N ASP A 64 12.52 19.12 -11.21
CA ASP A 64 12.02 20.37 -11.79
C ASP A 64 10.56 20.24 -12.32
N GLY A 65 9.97 19.07 -12.13
CA GLY A 65 8.60 18.76 -12.52
C GLY A 65 7.54 19.24 -11.50
N PRO A 66 6.25 19.01 -11.81
CA PRO A 66 5.13 19.54 -11.02
C PRO A 66 5.06 19.03 -9.58
N PHE A 67 5.73 17.91 -9.27
CA PHE A 67 5.73 17.31 -7.94
C PHE A 67 7.04 17.56 -7.16
N GLY A 68 8.07 18.09 -7.82
CA GLY A 68 9.38 18.39 -7.21
C GLY A 68 10.22 17.16 -6.84
N ALA A 69 9.77 15.96 -7.18
CA ALA A 69 10.42 14.67 -6.95
C ALA A 69 9.70 13.58 -7.75
N CYS A 70 10.31 12.40 -7.87
CA CYS A 70 9.60 11.22 -8.37
C CYS A 70 8.38 10.92 -7.49
N ILE A 71 7.32 10.41 -8.11
CA ILE A 71 6.13 9.92 -7.43
C ILE A 71 5.92 8.45 -7.77
N ALA A 72 5.36 7.68 -6.85
CA ALA A 72 4.94 6.32 -7.15
C ALA A 72 3.77 6.30 -8.15
N HIS A 73 3.69 5.24 -8.95
CA HIS A 73 2.52 4.96 -9.78
C HIS A 73 1.29 4.84 -8.89
N GLY A 74 0.15 5.37 -9.34
CA GLY A 74 -1.13 5.12 -8.66
C GLY A 74 -1.40 3.61 -8.53
N TYR A 75 -1.14 2.85 -9.59
CA TYR A 75 -1.30 1.40 -9.58
C TYR A 75 -0.32 0.66 -8.65
N LEU A 76 0.88 1.18 -8.40
CA LEU A 76 1.75 0.65 -7.35
C LEU A 76 1.09 0.80 -5.98
N THR A 77 0.54 1.99 -5.68
CA THR A 77 -0.13 2.22 -4.38
C THR A 77 -1.35 1.32 -4.20
N LEU A 78 -2.11 1.04 -5.26
CA LEU A 78 -3.21 0.07 -5.25
C LEU A 78 -2.73 -1.37 -5.05
N ALA A 79 -1.67 -1.78 -5.75
CA ALA A 79 -1.12 -3.13 -5.64
C ALA A 79 -0.63 -3.48 -4.23
N LEU A 80 -0.22 -2.47 -3.44
CA LEU A 80 0.20 -2.65 -2.06
C LEU A 80 -0.91 -3.09 -1.10
N VAL A 81 -2.18 -3.08 -1.50
CA VAL A 81 -3.28 -3.66 -0.69
C VAL A 81 -2.95 -5.10 -0.26
N ASN A 82 -2.39 -5.91 -1.17
CA ASN A 82 -2.01 -7.29 -0.85
C ASN A 82 -0.78 -7.41 0.06
N HIS A 83 0.02 -6.35 0.16
CA HIS A 83 1.11 -6.27 1.14
C HIS A 83 0.58 -5.89 2.53
N PHE A 84 -0.45 -5.04 2.62
CA PHE A 84 -1.00 -4.55 3.88
C PHE A 84 -2.03 -5.49 4.50
N LEU A 85 -2.89 -6.11 3.69
CA LEU A 85 -4.03 -6.88 4.19
C LEU A 85 -3.64 -8.00 5.18
N PRO A 86 -2.60 -8.82 4.95
CA PRO A 86 -2.18 -9.86 5.89
C PRO A 86 -1.66 -9.32 7.24
N GLN A 87 -1.33 -8.04 7.31
CA GLN A 87 -0.92 -7.36 8.55
C GLN A 87 -2.14 -6.90 9.37
N ILE A 88 -3.31 -6.79 8.73
CA ILE A 88 -4.55 -6.29 9.34
C ILE A 88 -5.49 -7.46 9.66
N VAL A 89 -5.61 -8.42 8.74
CA VAL A 89 -6.56 -9.54 8.84
C VAL A 89 -5.88 -10.85 8.46
N ARG A 90 -6.13 -11.89 9.26
CA ARG A 90 -5.74 -13.28 8.97
C ARG A 90 -6.98 -14.18 9.04
N ILE A 91 -7.15 -15.05 8.04
CA ILE A 91 -8.29 -15.97 7.96
C ILE A 91 -7.73 -17.39 7.91
N ASP A 92 -7.79 -18.12 9.03
CA ASP A 92 -7.09 -19.41 9.15
C ASP A 92 -7.77 -20.52 8.32
N GLY A 93 -9.10 -20.47 8.15
CA GLY A 93 -9.86 -21.43 7.33
C GLY A 93 -9.83 -21.16 5.81
N ALA A 94 -9.10 -20.16 5.33
CA ALA A 94 -9.02 -19.83 3.90
C ALA A 94 -7.84 -20.54 3.22
N ARG A 95 -8.06 -21.15 2.05
CA ARG A 95 -6.99 -21.77 1.24
C ARG A 95 -6.31 -20.79 0.29
N LEU A 96 -7.08 -19.82 -0.23
CA LEU A 96 -6.64 -18.84 -1.21
C LEU A 96 -7.52 -17.60 -1.10
N GLY A 97 -6.91 -16.42 -1.24
CA GLY A 97 -7.60 -15.17 -1.52
C GLY A 97 -7.29 -14.73 -2.95
N LEU A 98 -8.33 -14.40 -3.73
CA LEU A 98 -8.19 -13.87 -5.07
C LEU A 98 -8.67 -12.41 -5.08
N ASN A 99 -7.92 -11.54 -5.76
CA ASN A 99 -8.43 -10.22 -6.08
C ASN A 99 -9.52 -10.37 -7.15
N TYR A 100 -10.78 -10.22 -6.76
CA TYR A 100 -11.91 -10.24 -7.69
C TYR A 100 -11.97 -8.99 -8.56
N GLY A 101 -11.65 -7.84 -7.98
CA GLY A 101 -11.71 -6.55 -8.63
C GLY A 101 -11.81 -5.42 -7.62
N CYS A 102 -12.07 -4.23 -8.14
CA CYS A 102 -12.31 -3.04 -7.34
C CYS A 102 -13.51 -2.29 -7.92
N ASP A 103 -14.34 -1.71 -7.05
CA ASP A 103 -15.43 -0.84 -7.48
C ASP A 103 -14.89 0.55 -7.86
N ARG A 104 -14.83 1.48 -6.90
CA ARG A 104 -14.39 2.85 -7.11
C ARG A 104 -12.98 3.06 -6.56
N ILE A 105 -12.01 3.29 -7.46
CA ILE A 105 -10.64 3.68 -7.10
C ILE A 105 -10.40 5.17 -7.41
N ARG A 106 -9.71 5.87 -6.51
CA ARG A 106 -9.26 7.26 -6.70
C ARG A 106 -7.85 7.42 -6.13
N PHE A 107 -7.07 8.33 -6.71
CA PHE A 107 -5.73 8.71 -6.23
C PHE A 107 -5.73 10.22 -5.92
N PRO A 108 -6.22 10.64 -4.73
CA PRO A 108 -6.46 12.06 -4.45
C PRO A 108 -5.18 12.89 -4.34
N ALA A 109 -4.06 12.27 -3.97
CA ALA A 109 -2.77 12.92 -3.81
C ALA A 109 -1.64 12.02 -4.30
N PRO A 110 -0.58 12.59 -4.92
CA PRO A 110 0.58 11.83 -5.33
C PRO A 110 1.41 11.37 -4.13
N VAL A 111 1.95 10.16 -4.20
CA VAL A 111 2.88 9.62 -3.19
C VAL A 111 4.31 9.86 -3.67
N LYS A 112 4.97 10.87 -3.11
CA LYS A 112 6.38 11.18 -3.44
C LYS A 112 7.32 10.09 -2.95
N VAL A 113 8.42 9.87 -3.67
CA VAL A 113 9.53 9.04 -3.20
C VAL A 113 10.00 9.51 -1.82
N GLY A 114 10.29 8.55 -0.92
CA GLY A 114 10.62 8.78 0.48
C GLY A 114 9.41 8.94 1.41
N ALA A 115 8.18 9.06 0.88
CA ALA A 115 6.98 9.05 1.70
C ALA A 115 6.75 7.68 2.37
N ARG A 116 5.89 7.66 3.39
CA ARG A 116 5.40 6.43 4.02
C ARG A 116 3.90 6.30 3.80
N VAL A 117 3.44 5.08 3.55
CA VAL A 117 2.02 4.72 3.39
C VAL A 117 1.67 3.55 4.31
N ARG A 118 0.39 3.39 4.65
CA ARG A 118 -0.12 2.21 5.37
C ARG A 118 -1.54 1.91 4.94
N GLY A 119 -1.94 0.64 5.03
CA GLY A 119 -3.34 0.22 4.89
C GLY A 119 -4.11 0.48 6.17
N VAL A 120 -5.39 0.83 6.03
CA VAL A 120 -6.36 1.05 7.11
C VAL A 120 -7.70 0.42 6.75
#